data_AF-A0A0D2ZWU3-F1
#
_entry.id   AF-A0A0D2ZWU3-F1
#
_cell.length_a   1.000
_cell.length_b   1.000
_cell.length_c   1.000
_cell.angle_alpha   90.00
_cell.angle_beta   90.00
_cell.angle_gamma   90.00
#
_symmetry.space_group_name_H-M   'P 1'
#
loop_
_entity.id
_entity.type
_entity.pdbx_description
1 polymer ?
#
loop_
_entity_poly.entity_id
_entity_poly.type
_entity_poly.pdbx_seq_one_letter_code
_entity_poly.pdbx_strand_id
1 'polypeptide(L)'
;MDTGSGCTSLPGKGAVIKKFLNTNASQLTFPGLFSLRETLKEGDLCVFLRNTHFYTMLKNDNALYTLVTDQGYMVWKNLIQEYIDNINSLSKEGTEGTEIE
;
A
#
# COMPACT_ATOMS: atom_id res chain seq x y z
N MET A 1 19.17 -9.94 47.41
CA MET A 1 19.46 -9.08 46.26
C MET A 1 18.82 -9.74 45.07
N ASP A 2 17.64 -9.26 44.72
CA ASP A 2 16.89 -9.64 43.54
C ASP A 2 17.41 -8.78 42.38
N THR A 3 17.96 -9.42 41.34
CA THR A 3 18.09 -8.82 40.02
C THR A 3 17.62 -9.87 39.03
N GLY A 4 16.30 -9.82 38.80
CA GLY A 4 15.55 -10.76 38.00
C GLY A 4 16.06 -10.99 36.58
N SER A 5 15.64 -12.15 36.08
CA SER A 5 15.76 -12.65 34.72
C SER A 5 15.74 -11.56 33.64
N GLY A 6 16.93 -11.21 33.14
CA GLY A 6 17.07 -10.60 31.83
C GLY A 6 16.69 -11.64 30.78
N CYS A 7 15.47 -11.56 30.28
CA CYS A 7 14.99 -12.30 29.11
C CYS A 7 16.06 -12.24 28.01
N THR A 8 16.78 -13.34 27.78
CA THR A 8 17.67 -13.47 26.64
C THR A 8 16.80 -13.63 25.40
N SER A 9 16.33 -12.51 24.84
CA SER A 9 15.71 -12.50 23.52
C SER A 9 16.70 -13.13 22.54
N LEU A 10 16.32 -14.24 21.90
CA LEU A 10 17.13 -14.97 20.93
C LEU A 10 17.84 -13.98 19.97
N PRO A 11 19.18 -13.90 19.97
CA PRO A 11 19.95 -12.94 19.18
C PRO A 11 19.69 -12.94 17.66
N GLY A 12 18.91 -13.89 17.13
CA GLY A 12 18.54 -13.95 15.71
C GLY A 12 17.16 -13.37 15.37
N LYS A 13 16.13 -13.52 16.22
CA LYS A 13 14.74 -13.20 15.84
C LYS A 13 14.50 -11.70 15.72
N GLY A 14 15.00 -10.92 16.69
CA GLY A 14 14.89 -9.47 16.67
C GLY A 14 15.62 -8.82 15.49
N ALA A 15 16.80 -9.34 15.13
CA ALA A 15 17.57 -8.87 13.99
C ALA A 15 16.85 -9.13 12.66
N VAL A 16 16.24 -10.31 12.50
CA VAL A 16 15.44 -10.67 11.31
C VAL A 16 14.21 -9.76 11.18
N ILE A 17 13.46 -9.56 12.27
CA ILE A 17 12.28 -8.67 12.27
C ILE A 17 12.70 -7.24 11.93
N LYS A 18 13.77 -6.73 12.55
CA LYS A 18 14.27 -5.37 12.29
C LYS A 18 14.70 -5.20 10.83
N LYS A 19 15.38 -6.19 10.25
CA LYS A 19 15.71 -6.20 8.82
C LYS A 19 14.46 -6.16 7.96
N PHE A 20 13.47 -7.00 8.25
CA PHE A 20 12.20 -7.01 7.52
C PHE A 20 11.50 -5.65 7.53
N LEU A 21 11.35 -5.04 8.71
CA LEU A 21 10.70 -3.73 8.85
C LEU A 21 11.47 -2.64 8.11
N ASN A 22 12.80 -2.63 8.22
CA ASN A 22 13.65 -1.65 7.53
C ASN A 22 13.59 -1.80 6.01
N THR A 23 13.55 -3.03 5.50
CA THR A 23 13.45 -3.30 4.05
C THR A 23 12.06 -2.96 3.50
N ASN A 24 11.01 -3.04 4.31
CA ASN A 24 9.61 -2.82 3.89
C ASN A 24 8.99 -1.58 4.55
N ALA A 25 9.77 -0.51 4.66
CA ALA A 25 9.35 0.73 5.32
C ALA A 25 8.10 1.37 4.69
N SER A 26 7.83 1.11 3.40
CA SER A 26 6.62 1.58 2.70
C SER A 26 5.33 0.85 3.12
N GLN A 27 5.43 -0.16 3.99
CA GLN A 27 4.33 -1.00 4.45
C GLN A 27 3.59 -1.74 3.33
N LEU A 28 4.22 -1.89 2.16
CA LEU A 28 3.73 -2.72 1.06
C LEU A 28 4.89 -3.57 0.54
N THR A 29 4.64 -4.86 0.36
CA THR A 29 5.61 -5.82 -0.16
C THR A 29 5.18 -6.31 -1.53
N PHE A 30 6.12 -6.77 -2.38
CA PHE A 30 5.77 -7.33 -3.68
C PHE A 30 4.79 -8.52 -3.55
N PRO A 31 5.03 -9.50 -2.66
CA PRO A 31 4.05 -10.58 -2.43
C PRO A 31 2.68 -10.04 -2.03
N GLY A 32 2.63 -9.05 -1.12
CA GLY A 32 1.37 -8.42 -0.71
C GLY A 32 0.63 -7.75 -1.88
N LEU A 33 1.34 -7.08 -2.78
CA LEU A 33 0.76 -6.47 -3.97
C LEU A 33 0.16 -7.52 -4.92
N PHE A 34 0.85 -8.64 -5.15
CA PHE A 34 0.30 -9.74 -5.95
C PHE A 34 -0.92 -10.37 -5.28
N SER A 35 -0.87 -10.61 -3.96
CA SER A 35 -2.01 -11.13 -3.23
C SER A 35 -3.23 -10.21 -3.31
N LEU A 36 -3.06 -8.88 -3.27
CA LEU A 36 -4.16 -7.93 -3.46
C LEU A 36 -4.80 -8.08 -4.85
N ARG A 37 -3.97 -8.17 -5.91
CA ARG A 37 -4.45 -8.36 -7.28
C ARG A 37 -5.19 -9.68 -7.48
N GLU A 38 -4.74 -10.75 -6.84
CA GLU A 38 -5.36 -12.07 -6.94
C GLU A 38 -6.65 -12.19 -6.10
N THR A 39 -6.69 -11.56 -4.93
CA THR A 39 -7.79 -11.73 -3.97
C THR A 39 -8.98 -10.83 -4.26
N LEU A 40 -8.75 -9.59 -4.70
CA LEU A 40 -9.83 -8.67 -5.07
C LEU A 40 -10.49 -9.11 -6.38
N LYS A 41 -11.82 -9.02 -6.44
CA LYS A 41 -12.58 -9.23 -7.67
C LYS A 41 -12.58 -7.96 -8.50
N GLU A 42 -12.82 -8.11 -9.79
CA GLU A 42 -13.00 -6.98 -10.69
C GLU A 42 -14.18 -6.12 -10.23
N GLY A 43 -13.97 -4.81 -10.13
CA GLY A 43 -14.95 -3.85 -9.59
C GLY A 43 -15.00 -3.75 -8.05
N ASP A 44 -14.20 -4.52 -7.30
CA ASP A 44 -14.21 -4.44 -5.83
C ASP A 44 -13.64 -3.10 -5.33
N LEU A 45 -14.41 -2.44 -4.46
CA LEU A 45 -14.00 -1.24 -3.73
C LEU A 45 -13.63 -1.61 -2.29
N CYS A 46 -12.44 -1.23 -1.84
CA CYS A 46 -11.98 -1.49 -0.48
C CYS A 46 -11.21 -0.33 0.16
N VAL A 47 -11.07 -0.40 1.48
CA VAL A 47 -10.15 0.47 2.21
C VAL A 47 -8.77 -0.18 2.22
N PHE A 48 -7.78 0.53 1.69
CA PHE A 48 -6.38 0.08 1.62
C PHE A 48 -5.51 0.91 2.58
N LEU A 49 -4.85 0.25 3.53
CA LEU A 49 -3.92 0.90 4.46
C LEU A 49 -2.48 0.72 3.98
N ARG A 50 -1.78 1.83 3.75
CA ARG A 50 -0.35 1.83 3.41
C ARG A 50 0.31 3.07 3.98
N ASN A 51 1.49 2.89 4.57
CA ASN A 51 2.29 3.96 5.14
C ASN A 51 1.46 4.87 6.08
N THR A 52 0.69 4.24 6.98
CA THR A 52 -0.24 4.91 7.93
C THR A 52 -1.40 5.72 7.32
N HIS A 53 -1.57 5.72 6.00
CA HIS A 53 -2.66 6.41 5.31
C HIS A 53 -3.71 5.42 4.79
N PHE A 54 -4.99 5.78 4.89
CA PHE A 54 -6.10 5.02 4.32
C PHE A 54 -6.44 5.55 2.93
N TYR A 55 -6.47 4.66 1.95
CA TYR A 55 -6.85 4.95 0.58
C TYR A 55 -8.14 4.23 0.24
N THR A 56 -8.95 4.84 -0.61
CA THR A 56 -10.02 4.14 -1.31
C THR A 56 -9.40 3.44 -2.52
N MET A 57 -9.42 2.10 -2.55
CA MET A 57 -8.83 1.30 -3.63
C MET A 57 -9.91 0.60 -4.45
N LEU A 58 -9.77 0.61 -5.77
CA LEU A 58 -10.59 -0.09 -6.74
C LEU A 58 -9.73 -1.05 -7.56
N LYS A 59 -10.24 -2.27 -7.81
CA LYS A 59 -9.71 -3.12 -8.88
C LYS A 59 -10.52 -2.90 -10.16
N ASN A 60 -9.85 -2.49 -11.23
CA ASN A 60 -10.43 -2.38 -12.56
C ASN A 60 -9.43 -2.89 -13.62
N ASP A 61 -9.86 -3.55 -14.69
CA ASP A 61 -9.02 -4.09 -15.77
C ASP A 61 -7.75 -4.82 -15.28
N ASN A 62 -7.89 -5.65 -14.23
CA ASN A 62 -6.79 -6.38 -13.60
C ASN A 62 -5.66 -5.48 -13.01
N ALA A 63 -5.95 -4.19 -12.83
CA ALA A 63 -5.10 -3.18 -12.22
C ALA A 63 -5.70 -2.70 -10.89
N LEU A 64 -4.85 -2.16 -10.01
CA LEU A 64 -5.27 -1.56 -8.74
C LEU A 64 -5.11 -0.05 -8.82
N TYR A 65 -6.17 0.65 -8.44
CA TYR A 65 -6.25 2.11 -8.44
C TYR A 65 -6.55 2.63 -7.05
N THR A 66 -6.00 3.78 -6.69
CA THR A 66 -6.41 4.54 -5.49
C THR A 66 -6.99 5.89 -5.86
N LEU A 67 -8.03 6.31 -5.15
CA LEU A 67 -8.63 7.63 -5.33
C LEU A 67 -7.66 8.73 -4.88
N VAL A 68 -7.49 9.75 -5.73
CA VAL A 68 -6.73 10.96 -5.38
C VAL A 68 -7.64 11.88 -4.56
N THR A 69 -7.29 12.10 -3.30
CA THR A 69 -8.09 12.92 -2.37
C THR A 69 -7.38 14.21 -1.94
N ASP A 70 -6.13 14.40 -2.35
CA ASP A 70 -5.33 15.57 -1.94
C ASP A 70 -5.82 16.83 -2.66
N GLN A 71 -6.06 17.88 -1.87
CA GLN A 71 -6.55 19.17 -2.33
C GLN A 71 -5.63 19.84 -3.36
N GLY A 72 -4.34 19.52 -3.37
CA GLY A 72 -3.38 20.00 -4.37
C GLY A 72 -3.75 19.63 -5.82
N TYR A 73 -4.60 18.63 -6.02
CA TYR A 73 -5.06 18.20 -7.34
C TYR A 73 -6.40 18.81 -7.76
N MET A 74 -6.98 19.72 -6.98
CA MET A 74 -8.26 20.36 -7.32
C MET A 74 -8.27 21.06 -8.69
N VAL A 75 -7.12 21.55 -9.17
CA VAL A 75 -7.01 22.21 -10.48
C VAL A 75 -6.99 21.18 -11.62
N TRP A 76 -6.59 19.94 -11.33
CA TRP A 76 -6.48 18.84 -12.27
C TRP A 76 -7.78 18.05 -12.32
N LYS A 77 -8.81 18.62 -12.96
CA LYS A 77 -10.17 18.06 -13.02
C LYS A 77 -10.25 16.61 -13.54
N ASN A 78 -9.25 16.17 -14.30
CA ASN A 78 -9.24 14.86 -14.94
C ASN A 78 -8.40 13.82 -14.18
N LEU A 79 -7.77 14.18 -13.05
CA LEU A 79 -6.98 13.25 -12.24
C LEU A 79 -7.80 12.77 -11.04
N ILE A 80 -8.44 11.61 -11.20
CA ILE A 80 -9.30 11.03 -10.15
C ILE A 80 -8.61 9.85 -9.47
N GLN A 81 -7.71 9.14 -10.16
CA GLN A 81 -7.14 7.88 -9.68
C GLN A 81 -5.62 7.81 -9.90
N GLU A 82 -4.95 7.01 -9.06
CA GLU A 82 -3.54 6.68 -9.14
C GLU A 82 -3.36 5.17 -9.29
N TYR A 83 -2.51 4.75 -10.22
CA TYR A 83 -2.21 3.34 -10.46
C TYR A 83 -1.17 2.81 -9.46
N ILE A 84 -1.35 1.55 -9.02
CA ILE A 84 -0.42 0.85 -8.13
C ILE A 84 0.18 -0.38 -8.83
N ASP A 85 1.45 -0.24 -9.25
CA ASP A 85 2.30 -1.32 -9.79
C ASP A 85 3.57 -1.61 -9.00
N ASN A 86 3.97 -0.70 -8.12
CA ASN A 86 5.24 -0.79 -7.41
C ASN A 86 5.08 -0.57 -5.91
N ILE A 87 5.99 -1.16 -5.14
CA ILE A 87 6.15 -0.96 -3.70
C ILE A 87 6.81 0.39 -3.36
N ASN A 88 7.55 0.97 -4.30
CA ASN A 88 8.27 2.23 -4.18
C ASN A 88 7.56 3.30 -5.02
N SER A 89 6.86 4.20 -4.34
CA SER A 89 6.24 5.43 -4.87
C SER A 89 5.17 5.26 -5.96
N LEU A 90 4.12 6.06 -5.81
CA LEU A 90 2.96 6.17 -6.69
C LEU A 90 3.44 6.48 -8.12
N SER A 91 3.31 5.54 -9.04
CA SER A 91 3.40 5.83 -10.47
C SER A 91 2.24 6.78 -10.79
N LYS A 92 2.53 8.08 -10.92
CA LYS A 92 1.54 9.07 -11.37
C LYS A 92 1.43 9.00 -12.89
N GLU A 93 0.80 7.95 -13.38
CA GLU A 93 0.15 8.01 -14.69
C GLU A 93 -1.29 8.44 -14.46
N GLY A 94 -1.57 9.72 -14.73
CA GLY A 94 -2.94 10.21 -14.74
C GLY A 94 -3.63 9.60 -15.95
N THR A 95 -4.49 8.62 -15.72
CA THR A 95 -5.44 8.17 -16.73
C THR A 95 -6.56 9.22 -16.78
N GLU A 96 -6.79 9.80 -17.97
CA GLU A 96 -8.01 10.55 -18.22
C GLU A 96 -9.18 9.61 -17.91
N GLY A 97 -9.96 9.95 -16.89
CA GLY A 97 -11.12 9.15 -16.49
C GLY A 97 -12.02 8.92 -17.69
N THR A 98 -12.17 7.67 -18.09
CA THR A 98 -13.22 7.28 -19.02
C THR A 98 -14.52 7.43 -18.25
N GLU A 99 -15.45 8.22 -18.79
CA GLU A 99 -16.82 8.28 -18.28
C GLU A 99 -17.39 6.86 -18.29
N ILE A 100 -17.55 6.27 -17.11
CA ILE A 100 -18.39 5.10 -16.92
C ILE A 100 -19.83 5.60 -16.99
N GLU A 101 -20.45 5.44 -18.16
CA GLU A 101 -21.92 5.47 -18.32
C GLU A 101 -22.58 4.29 -17.59
#